data_AF-X1T0Z6-F1
#
_entry.id   AF-X1T0Z6-F1
#
_cell.length_a   1.000
_cell.length_b   1.000
_cell.length_c   1.000
_cell.angle_alpha   90.00
_cell.angle_beta   90.00
_cell.angle_gamma   90.00
#
_symmetry.space_group_name_H-M   'P 1'
#
loop_
_entity.id
_entity.type
_entity.pdbx_description
1 polymer ?
#
loop_
_entity_poly.entity_id
_entity_poly.type
_entity_poly.pdbx_seq_one_letter_code
_entity_poly.pdbx_strand_id
1 'polypeptide(L)'
;EQKIPKHQIITNYLAKARKALSPYEVLLSIDVFGVMAWGRPEDIQMTGQKIEDLAGHCDVISPMIYPSHFYGPFDGLTKPGDHPFYCVSEACRRFSALLEEREVTLRPWVQAFPFGTSRFSDEYILEQLRALGQSEVRGWLLWSAGNAYDVSWKALARWNQRESVRSTLFTKRSFQPLNLI
;
A
#
# COMPACT_ATOMS: atom_id res chain seq x y z
N GLU A 1 19.09 -33.06 4.91
CA GLU A 1 17.63 -32.78 4.92
C GLU A 1 17.35 -31.54 4.09
N GLN A 2 16.37 -31.58 3.19
CA GLN A 2 15.98 -30.39 2.42
C GLN A 2 15.09 -29.51 3.30
N LYS A 3 15.58 -28.32 3.64
CA LYS A 3 14.85 -27.38 4.48
C LYS A 3 13.69 -26.77 3.68
N ILE A 4 12.46 -26.87 4.19
CA ILE A 4 11.29 -26.24 3.59
C ILE A 4 11.54 -24.72 3.51
N PRO A 5 11.37 -24.07 2.34
CA PRO A 5 11.52 -22.62 2.20
C PRO A 5 10.59 -21.86 3.15
N LYS A 6 11.07 -20.75 3.73
CA LYS A 6 10.29 -19.92 4.66
C LYS A 6 8.93 -19.49 4.08
N HIS A 7 8.90 -19.14 2.80
CA HIS A 7 7.63 -18.73 2.17
C HIS A 7 6.59 -19.85 2.17
N GLN A 8 6.99 -21.10 1.93
CA GLN A 8 6.06 -22.22 2.01
C GLN A 8 5.54 -22.44 3.44
N ILE A 9 6.36 -22.19 4.46
CA ILE A 9 5.94 -22.27 5.86
C ILE A 9 4.85 -21.23 6.16
N ILE A 10 5.05 -19.97 5.73
CA ILE A 10 4.08 -18.89 5.93
C ILE A 10 2.81 -19.13 5.11
N THR A 11 2.92 -19.52 3.84
CA THR A 11 1.78 -19.85 2.97
C THR A 11 0.94 -20.99 3.56
N ASN A 12 1.59 -22.07 4.03
CA ASN A 12 0.89 -23.19 4.66
C ASN A 12 0.18 -22.79 5.95
N TYR A 13 0.76 -21.86 6.73
CA TYR A 13 0.09 -21.30 7.90
C TYR A 13 -1.16 -20.51 7.51
N LEU A 14 -1.07 -19.64 6.50
CA LEU A 14 -2.22 -18.88 6.00
C LEU A 14 -3.34 -19.79 5.47
N ALA A 15 -2.99 -20.84 4.73
CA ALA A 15 -3.98 -21.83 4.26
C ALA A 15 -4.74 -22.48 5.44
N LYS A 16 -4.02 -22.82 6.52
CA LYS A 16 -4.64 -23.36 7.75
C LYS A 16 -5.49 -22.32 8.46
N ALA A 17 -5.01 -21.07 8.58
CA ALA A 17 -5.76 -19.99 9.20
C ALA A 17 -7.07 -19.70 8.44
N ARG A 18 -7.00 -19.62 7.10
CA ARG A 18 -8.17 -19.47 6.23
C ARG A 18 -9.19 -20.58 6.45
N LYS A 19 -8.74 -21.84 6.47
CA LYS A 19 -9.62 -22.99 6.73
C LYS A 19 -10.26 -22.95 8.11
N ALA A 20 -9.50 -22.55 9.14
CA ALA A 20 -10.01 -22.47 10.50
C ALA A 20 -11.02 -21.33 10.68
N LEU A 21 -10.86 -20.24 9.93
CA LEU A 21 -11.69 -19.04 10.04
C LEU A 21 -12.87 -19.01 9.06
N SER A 22 -12.92 -19.91 8.07
CA SER A 22 -14.00 -19.94 7.08
C SER A 22 -15.42 -20.07 7.67
N PRO A 23 -15.67 -20.79 8.80
CA PRO A 23 -17.01 -20.86 9.38
C PRO A 23 -17.53 -19.55 9.97
N TYR A 24 -16.64 -18.57 10.19
CA TYR A 24 -17.00 -17.26 10.77
C TYR A 24 -17.28 -16.20 9.71
N GLU A 25 -17.10 -16.52 8.43
CA GLU A 25 -17.34 -15.60 7.30
C GLU A 25 -16.56 -14.26 7.43
N VAL A 26 -15.35 -14.34 7.98
CA VAL A 26 -14.47 -13.18 8.17
C VAL A 26 -13.47 -13.01 7.04
N LEU A 27 -13.14 -11.76 6.73
CA LEU A 27 -12.07 -11.41 5.81
C LEU A 27 -10.70 -11.56 6.47
N LEU A 28 -9.72 -11.99 5.70
CA LEU A 28 -8.32 -12.10 6.09
C LEU A 28 -7.47 -11.05 5.38
N SER A 29 -6.71 -10.30 6.18
CA SER A 29 -5.68 -9.40 5.68
C SER A 29 -4.31 -9.82 6.19
N ILE A 30 -3.28 -9.55 5.40
CA ILE A 30 -1.87 -9.73 5.79
C ILE A 30 -1.07 -8.47 5.49
N ASP A 31 -0.24 -8.08 6.45
CA ASP A 31 0.77 -7.04 6.26
C ASP A 31 2.05 -7.64 5.68
N VAL A 32 2.55 -7.05 4.61
CA VAL A 32 3.80 -7.47 3.94
C VAL A 32 4.79 -6.32 3.86
N PHE A 33 6.09 -6.60 3.79
CA PHE A 33 7.08 -5.55 3.60
C PHE A 33 6.91 -4.89 2.24
N GLY A 34 7.00 -3.56 2.17
CA GLY A 34 6.89 -2.84 0.91
C GLY A 34 7.92 -3.26 -0.14
N VAL A 35 9.11 -3.70 0.30
CA VAL A 35 10.20 -4.14 -0.61
C VAL A 35 9.85 -5.42 -1.38
N MET A 36 8.84 -6.17 -0.93
CA MET A 36 8.35 -7.33 -1.67
C MET A 36 7.78 -6.96 -3.05
N ALA A 37 7.47 -5.69 -3.31
CA ALA A 37 7.06 -5.24 -4.64
C ALA A 37 8.13 -5.55 -5.72
N TRP A 38 9.42 -5.60 -5.36
CA TRP A 38 10.49 -5.92 -6.32
C TRP A 38 10.71 -7.43 -6.50
N GLY A 39 10.06 -8.29 -5.69
CA GLY A 39 10.13 -9.76 -5.85
C GLY A 39 11.54 -10.35 -5.77
N ARG A 40 12.49 -9.68 -5.11
CA ARG A 40 13.89 -10.08 -5.12
C ARG A 40 14.09 -11.38 -4.32
N PRO A 41 14.82 -12.39 -4.85
CA PRO A 41 14.99 -13.67 -4.16
C PRO A 41 15.56 -13.54 -2.73
N GLU A 42 16.50 -12.62 -2.50
CA GLU A 42 17.11 -12.34 -1.21
C GLU A 42 16.08 -11.84 -0.17
N ASP A 43 15.16 -10.98 -0.61
CA ASP A 43 14.11 -10.41 0.22
C ASP A 43 13.08 -11.48 0.60
N ILE A 44 12.71 -12.34 -0.35
CA ILE A 44 11.83 -13.50 -0.13
C ILE A 44 12.48 -14.49 0.84
N GLN A 45 13.77 -14.78 0.67
CA GLN A 45 14.51 -15.69 1.57
C GLN A 45 14.65 -15.13 2.98
N MET A 46 14.82 -13.81 3.11
CA MET A 46 14.95 -13.14 4.40
C MET A 46 13.61 -13.12 5.15
N THR A 47 12.56 -12.60 4.50
CA THR A 47 11.25 -12.35 5.10
C THR A 47 10.31 -13.55 5.09
N GLY A 48 10.50 -14.46 4.12
CA GLY A 48 9.54 -15.52 3.83
C GLY A 48 8.28 -15.04 3.11
N GLN A 49 8.21 -13.80 2.63
CA GLN A 49 7.00 -13.30 1.96
C GLN A 49 7.15 -13.44 0.45
N LYS A 50 6.30 -14.27 -0.17
CA LYS A 50 6.17 -14.37 -1.63
C LYS A 50 4.74 -14.02 -2.01
N ILE A 51 4.55 -12.84 -2.60
CA ILE A 51 3.25 -12.17 -2.70
C ILE A 51 2.21 -13.01 -3.43
N GLU A 52 2.61 -13.65 -4.51
CA GLU A 52 1.76 -14.49 -5.35
C GLU A 52 1.23 -15.72 -4.60
N ASP A 53 2.05 -16.27 -3.70
CA ASP A 53 1.65 -17.40 -2.85
C ASP A 53 0.70 -16.94 -1.74
N LEU A 54 0.99 -15.79 -1.10
CA LEU A 54 0.18 -15.24 -0.01
C LEU A 54 -1.20 -14.77 -0.49
N ALA A 55 -1.27 -14.20 -1.71
CA ALA A 55 -2.49 -13.69 -2.32
C ALA A 55 -3.58 -14.77 -2.48
N GLY A 56 -3.20 -16.05 -2.64
CA GLY A 56 -4.16 -17.15 -2.75
C GLY A 56 -4.90 -17.48 -1.44
N HIS A 57 -4.52 -16.86 -0.31
CA HIS A 57 -5.07 -17.20 1.01
C HIS A 57 -5.60 -16.00 1.79
N CYS A 58 -5.52 -14.78 1.25
CA CYS A 58 -5.97 -13.54 1.89
C CYS A 58 -6.92 -12.76 0.98
N ASP A 59 -7.84 -12.01 1.55
CA ASP A 59 -8.74 -11.11 0.81
C ASP A 59 -8.11 -9.73 0.61
N VAL A 60 -7.17 -9.36 1.48
CA VAL A 60 -6.49 -8.05 1.44
C VAL A 60 -4.98 -8.20 1.70
N ILE A 61 -4.15 -7.76 0.76
CA ILE A 61 -2.71 -7.55 0.99
C ILE A 61 -2.48 -6.09 1.36
N SER A 62 -1.83 -5.87 2.50
CA SER A 62 -1.54 -4.53 3.03
C SER A 62 -0.02 -4.29 3.07
N PRO A 63 0.61 -3.91 1.95
CA PRO A 63 2.05 -3.68 1.97
C PRO A 63 2.41 -2.44 2.78
N MET A 64 3.43 -2.58 3.62
CA MET A 64 4.02 -1.51 4.42
C MET A 64 4.98 -0.69 3.56
N ILE A 65 4.44 0.25 2.80
CA ILE A 65 5.20 1.08 1.87
C ILE A 65 5.71 2.31 2.61
N TYR A 66 6.86 2.15 3.26
CA TYR A 66 7.53 3.24 3.97
C TYR A 66 8.76 3.66 3.17
N PRO A 67 8.75 4.83 2.49
CA PRO A 67 9.86 5.25 1.63
C PRO A 67 11.22 5.20 2.34
N SER A 68 11.25 5.50 3.65
CA SER A 68 12.49 5.45 4.43
C SER A 68 13.09 4.05 4.61
N HIS A 69 12.30 2.99 4.42
CA HIS A 69 12.70 1.59 4.64
C HIS A 69 13.22 0.92 3.37
N PHE A 70 13.21 1.61 2.22
CA PHE A 70 13.83 1.11 1.00
C PHE A 70 15.36 1.29 0.98
N TYR A 71 15.94 2.02 1.95
CA TYR A 71 17.38 2.26 2.16
C TYR A 71 18.20 2.53 0.89
N GLY A 72 18.66 3.77 0.70
CA GLY A 72 19.46 4.13 -0.49
C GLY A 72 20.84 3.48 -0.53
N PRO A 73 21.40 3.18 -1.73
CA PRO A 73 20.78 3.36 -3.04
C PRO A 73 19.72 2.28 -3.35
N PHE A 74 18.57 2.68 -3.87
CA PHE A 74 17.47 1.77 -4.21
C PHE A 74 16.65 2.31 -5.37
N ASP A 75 16.42 1.48 -6.40
CA ASP A 75 15.65 1.82 -7.60
C ASP A 75 16.05 3.18 -8.24
N GLY A 76 17.36 3.44 -8.31
CA GLY A 76 17.91 4.69 -8.85
C GLY A 76 17.88 5.88 -7.89
N LEU A 77 17.30 5.74 -6.69
CA LEU A 77 17.25 6.80 -5.68
C LEU A 77 18.38 6.66 -4.67
N THR A 78 19.10 7.76 -4.44
CA THR A 78 20.12 7.85 -3.38
C THR A 78 19.52 7.94 -1.98
N LYS A 79 18.34 8.57 -1.85
CA LYS A 79 17.62 8.67 -0.56
C LYS A 79 16.12 8.46 -0.76
N PRO A 80 15.64 7.20 -0.85
CA PRO A 80 14.23 6.87 -1.06
C PRO A 80 13.26 7.55 -0.07
N GLY A 81 13.70 7.74 1.18
CA GLY A 81 12.94 8.44 2.21
C GLY A 81 12.51 9.88 1.85
N ASP A 82 13.14 10.51 0.86
CA ASP A 82 12.80 11.86 0.38
C ASP A 82 11.97 11.86 -0.91
N HIS A 83 11.58 10.69 -1.42
CA HIS A 83 10.81 10.54 -2.65
C HIS A 83 9.50 9.76 -2.42
N PRO A 84 8.61 10.23 -1.52
CA PRO A 84 7.44 9.48 -1.10
C PRO A 84 6.47 9.17 -2.24
N PHE A 85 6.24 10.12 -3.16
CA PHE A 85 5.38 9.90 -4.31
C PHE A 85 5.89 8.75 -5.19
N TYR A 86 7.17 8.78 -5.55
CA TYR A 86 7.78 7.76 -6.41
C TYR A 86 7.73 6.39 -5.75
N CYS A 87 8.20 6.29 -4.51
CA CYS A 87 8.26 5.03 -3.77
C CYS A 87 6.88 4.38 -3.65
N VAL A 88 5.84 5.16 -3.35
CA VAL A 88 4.46 4.65 -3.25
C VAL A 88 3.89 4.27 -4.61
N SER A 89 4.08 5.12 -5.63
CA SER A 89 3.59 4.85 -6.99
C SER A 89 4.20 3.57 -7.55
N GLU A 90 5.52 3.42 -7.46
CA GLU A 90 6.25 2.31 -8.04
C GLU A 90 5.98 1.00 -7.30
N ALA A 91 5.93 1.03 -5.97
CA ALA A 91 5.56 -0.14 -5.19
C ALA A 91 4.13 -0.58 -5.50
N CYS A 92 3.16 0.34 -5.59
CA CYS A 92 1.78 0.00 -5.97
C CYS A 92 1.71 -0.62 -7.36
N ARG A 93 2.38 -0.01 -8.37
CA ARG A 93 2.44 -0.55 -9.73
C ARG A 93 2.94 -1.99 -9.77
N ARG A 94 4.02 -2.27 -9.03
CA ARG A 94 4.62 -3.60 -8.98
C ARG A 94 3.76 -4.60 -8.21
N PHE A 95 3.18 -4.21 -7.07
CA PHE A 95 2.23 -5.05 -6.36
C PHE A 95 1.00 -5.39 -7.21
N SER A 96 0.41 -4.41 -7.92
CA SER A 96 -0.68 -4.68 -8.86
C SER A 96 -0.28 -5.71 -9.91
N ALA A 97 0.91 -5.59 -10.50
CA ALA A 97 1.40 -6.57 -11.48
C ALA A 97 1.57 -7.99 -10.89
N LEU A 98 2.00 -8.12 -9.63
CA LEU A 98 2.08 -9.42 -8.95
C LEU A 98 0.70 -10.03 -8.65
N LEU A 99 -0.36 -9.22 -8.68
CA LEU A 99 -1.71 -9.57 -8.26
C LEU A 99 -2.74 -9.57 -9.42
N GLU A 100 -2.33 -9.29 -10.66
CA GLU A 100 -3.21 -9.05 -11.81
C GLU A 100 -4.26 -10.16 -12.04
N GLU A 101 -3.88 -11.42 -11.81
CA GLU A 101 -4.75 -12.59 -11.97
C GLU A 101 -5.33 -13.11 -10.64
N ARG A 102 -5.41 -12.26 -9.61
CA ARG A 102 -5.83 -12.67 -8.26
C ARG A 102 -6.97 -11.78 -7.77
N GLU A 103 -8.01 -12.41 -7.24
CA GLU A 103 -9.10 -11.71 -6.58
C GLU A 103 -8.69 -11.31 -5.16
N VAL A 104 -7.82 -10.29 -5.06
CA VAL A 104 -7.32 -9.78 -3.78
C VAL A 104 -7.24 -8.26 -3.80
N THR A 105 -7.63 -7.63 -2.69
CA THR A 105 -7.55 -6.17 -2.56
C THR A 105 -6.16 -5.74 -2.13
N LEU A 106 -5.59 -4.78 -2.85
CA LEU A 106 -4.36 -4.09 -2.44
C LEU A 106 -4.71 -2.86 -1.60
N ARG A 107 -4.29 -2.83 -0.32
CA ARG A 107 -4.57 -1.73 0.64
C ARG A 107 -3.31 -1.35 1.42
N PRO A 108 -2.44 -0.51 0.88
CA PRO A 108 -1.14 -0.22 1.48
C PRO A 108 -1.21 0.59 2.79
N TRP A 109 -0.22 0.36 3.64
CA TRP A 109 0.16 1.32 4.68
C TRP A 109 1.13 2.34 4.10
N VAL A 110 0.97 3.61 4.47
CA VAL A 110 1.90 4.69 4.13
C VAL A 110 2.58 5.27 5.36
N GLN A 111 3.76 5.85 5.17
CA GLN A 111 4.61 6.36 6.24
C GLN A 111 4.05 7.66 6.82
N ALA A 112 3.64 7.61 8.09
CA ALA A 112 3.18 8.76 8.87
C ALA A 112 4.13 9.07 10.05
N PHE A 113 5.43 8.84 9.87
CA PHE A 113 6.49 9.13 10.84
C PHE A 113 7.73 9.75 10.16
N PRO A 114 8.56 10.53 10.89
CA PRO A 114 9.66 11.30 10.29
C PRO A 114 10.97 10.52 10.07
N PHE A 115 11.04 9.24 10.46
CA PHE A 115 12.27 8.46 10.34
C PHE A 115 12.77 8.39 8.89
N GLY A 116 14.07 8.63 8.69
CA GLY A 116 14.76 8.51 7.41
C GLY A 116 14.33 9.48 6.30
N THR A 117 13.50 10.48 6.60
CA THR A 117 13.15 11.57 5.69
C THR A 117 13.77 12.89 6.15
N SER A 118 14.29 13.68 5.21
CA SER A 118 14.83 15.02 5.45
C SER A 118 13.73 16.04 5.77
N ARG A 119 12.51 15.82 5.26
CA ARG A 119 11.40 16.78 5.31
C ARG A 119 10.08 16.06 5.54
N PHE A 120 9.81 15.70 6.79
CA PHE A 120 8.50 15.19 7.18
C PHE A 120 7.52 16.35 7.40
N SER A 121 6.45 16.37 6.64
CA SER A 121 5.38 17.37 6.72
C SER A 121 4.05 16.76 6.28
N ASP A 122 2.98 17.54 6.35
CA ASP A 122 1.67 17.12 5.83
C ASP A 122 1.71 16.97 4.30
N GLU A 123 2.57 17.72 3.60
CA GLU A 123 2.82 17.55 2.17
C GLU A 123 3.44 16.17 1.85
N TYR A 124 4.35 15.68 2.71
CA TYR A 124 4.93 14.34 2.57
C TYR A 124 3.87 13.24 2.57
N ILE A 125 2.85 13.37 3.43
CA ILE A 125 1.72 12.43 3.49
C ILE A 125 0.83 12.62 2.26
N LEU A 126 0.53 13.86 1.87
CA LEU A 126 -0.28 14.14 0.67
C LEU A 126 0.34 13.60 -0.61
N GLU A 127 1.66 13.62 -0.76
CA GLU A 127 2.35 13.01 -1.89
C GLU A 127 2.12 11.50 -1.96
N GLN A 128 2.16 10.80 -0.83
CA GLN A 128 1.82 9.38 -0.77
C GLN A 128 0.35 9.15 -1.15
N LEU A 129 -0.58 9.94 -0.61
CA LEU A 129 -2.01 9.83 -0.93
C LEU A 129 -2.31 10.13 -2.41
N ARG A 130 -1.58 11.06 -3.04
CA ARG A 130 -1.69 11.34 -4.48
C ARG A 130 -1.23 10.15 -5.32
N ALA A 131 -0.12 9.51 -4.95
CA ALA A 131 0.37 8.31 -5.63
C ALA A 131 -0.67 7.18 -5.52
N LEU A 132 -1.28 7.00 -4.35
CA LEU A 132 -2.37 6.03 -4.15
C LEU A 132 -3.61 6.35 -4.97
N GLY A 133 -3.98 7.63 -5.08
CA GLY A 133 -5.12 8.06 -5.90
C GLY A 133 -4.90 7.90 -7.42
N GLN A 134 -3.69 7.51 -7.84
CA GLN A 134 -3.32 7.22 -9.23
C GLN A 134 -3.03 5.73 -9.47
N SER A 135 -3.22 4.88 -8.46
CA SER A 135 -3.05 3.44 -8.56
C SER A 135 -4.36 2.69 -8.42
N GLU A 136 -4.34 1.37 -8.62
CA GLU A 136 -5.52 0.50 -8.55
C GLU A 136 -5.84 0.01 -7.12
N VAL A 137 -5.16 0.58 -6.12
CA VAL A 137 -5.37 0.23 -4.71
C VAL A 137 -6.78 0.59 -4.25
N ARG A 138 -7.31 -0.17 -3.29
CA ARG A 138 -8.62 0.14 -2.67
C ARG A 138 -8.41 0.48 -1.20
N GLY A 139 -8.34 1.77 -0.93
CA GLY A 139 -8.09 2.32 0.40
C GLY A 139 -6.61 2.30 0.78
N TRP A 140 -6.32 2.83 1.96
CA TRP A 140 -4.97 2.96 2.51
C TRP A 140 -5.04 3.09 4.03
N LEU A 141 -3.90 2.85 4.68
CA LEU A 141 -3.74 2.91 6.12
C LEU A 141 -2.55 3.81 6.49
N LEU A 142 -2.59 4.46 7.65
CA LEU A 142 -1.51 5.34 8.14
C LEU A 142 -0.80 4.70 9.33
N TRP A 143 0.52 4.55 9.25
CA TRP A 143 1.30 4.03 10.36
C TRP A 143 2.24 5.08 10.96
N SER A 144 2.21 5.21 12.29
CA SER A 144 3.12 6.04 13.09
C SER A 144 3.50 5.27 14.36
N ALA A 145 4.75 4.80 14.46
CA ALA A 145 5.21 3.99 15.59
C ALA A 145 5.10 4.73 16.94
N GLY A 146 5.19 6.06 16.92
CA GLY A 146 5.02 6.90 18.10
C GLY A 146 3.56 7.22 18.44
N ASN A 147 2.59 6.71 17.68
CA ASN A 147 1.16 7.08 17.77
C ASN A 147 0.91 8.60 17.67
N ALA A 148 1.81 9.33 17.01
CA ALA A 148 1.71 10.77 16.79
C ALA A 148 1.15 11.02 15.38
N TYR A 149 0.00 11.68 15.29
CA TYR A 149 -0.76 11.86 14.05
C TYR A 149 -1.10 13.32 13.72
N ASP A 150 -0.53 14.31 14.40
CA ASP A 150 -0.84 15.73 14.16
C ASP A 150 -0.58 16.16 12.71
N VAL A 151 0.54 15.70 12.15
CA VAL A 151 0.91 15.94 10.75
C VAL A 151 -0.06 15.23 9.79
N SER A 152 -0.45 13.99 10.13
CA SER A 152 -1.44 13.22 9.39
C SER A 152 -2.80 13.89 9.39
N TRP A 153 -3.27 14.39 10.53
CA TRP A 153 -4.56 15.07 10.62
C TRP A 153 -4.60 16.34 9.77
N LYS A 154 -3.51 17.12 9.74
CA LYS A 154 -3.36 18.26 8.83
C LYS A 154 -3.43 17.83 7.36
N ALA A 155 -2.71 16.76 6.99
CA ALA A 155 -2.75 16.22 5.63
C ALA A 155 -4.16 15.76 5.24
N LEU A 156 -4.85 15.04 6.12
CA LEU A 156 -6.20 14.52 5.86
C LEU A 156 -7.25 15.62 5.76
N ALA A 157 -7.16 16.66 6.59
CA ALA A 157 -8.02 17.84 6.46
C ALA A 157 -7.87 18.48 5.06
N ARG A 158 -6.63 18.65 4.58
CA ARG A 158 -6.34 19.16 3.24
C ARG A 158 -6.83 18.21 2.13
N TRP A 159 -6.63 16.91 2.29
CA TRP A 159 -7.07 15.88 1.34
C TRP A 159 -8.59 15.89 1.15
N ASN A 160 -9.35 15.88 2.26
CA ASN A 160 -10.81 15.82 2.23
C ASN A 160 -11.44 17.08 1.60
N GLN A 161 -10.86 18.26 1.82
CA GLN A 161 -11.30 19.49 1.15
C GLN A 161 -11.14 19.38 -0.38
N ARG A 162 -10.01 18.82 -0.84
CA ARG A 162 -9.76 18.62 -2.27
C ARG A 162 -10.74 17.64 -2.91
N GLU A 163 -11.00 16.51 -2.26
CA GLU A 163 -11.90 15.49 -2.77
C GLU A 163 -13.37 15.95 -2.76
N SER A 164 -13.78 16.74 -1.76
CA SER A 164 -15.09 17.42 -1.74
C SER A 164 -15.27 18.37 -2.92
N VAL A 165 -14.26 19.16 -3.25
CA VAL A 165 -14.28 20.07 -4.41
C VAL A 165 -14.34 19.27 -5.73
N ARG A 166 -13.55 18.19 -5.85
CA ARG A 166 -13.61 17.29 -7.03
C ARG A 166 -15.00 16.71 -7.21
N SER A 167 -15.57 16.11 -6.17
CA SER A 167 -16.93 15.54 -6.21
C SER A 167 -17.95 16.58 -6.66
N THR A 168 -17.91 17.79 -6.09
CA THR A 168 -18.81 18.90 -6.46
C THR A 168 -18.66 19.33 -7.93
N LEU A 169 -17.42 19.42 -8.44
CA LEU A 169 -17.16 19.77 -9.84
C LEU A 169 -17.63 18.68 -10.82
N PHE A 170 -17.51 17.40 -10.45
CA PHE A 170 -18.05 16.29 -11.22
C PHE A 170 -19.59 16.35 -11.28
N THR A 171 -20.26 16.58 -10.14
CA THR A 171 -21.72 16.74 -10.11
C THR A 171 -22.22 17.93 -10.93
N LYS A 172 -21.46 19.04 -10.97
CA LYS A 172 -21.83 20.21 -11.80
C LYS A 172 -21.63 20.00 -13.30
N ARG A 173 -20.70 19.13 -13.73
CA ARG A 173 -20.49 18.81 -15.15
C ARG A 173 -21.49 17.79 -15.71
N SER A 174 -22.11 16.97 -14.86
CA SER A 174 -23.16 16.02 -15.28
C SER A 174 -24.56 16.65 -15.42
N PHE A 175 -24.72 17.95 -15.13
CA PHE A 175 -25.95 18.72 -15.34
C PHE A 175 -25.67 19.91 -16.27
N GLN A 176 -25.46 19.63 -17.56
CA GLN A 176 -25.84 20.58 -18.61
C GLN A 176 -27.08 20.01 -19.29
N PRO A 177 -28.28 20.60 -19.13
CA PRO A 177 -29.41 20.22 -19.96
C PRO A 177 -29.03 20.52 -21.41
N LEU A 178 -29.16 19.52 -22.29
CA LEU A 178 -29.25 19.76 -23.72
C LEU A 178 -30.42 20.73 -23.92
N ASN A 179 -30.12 22.00 -24.21
CA ASN A 179 -31.10 22.86 -24.85
C ASN A 179 -31.26 22.32 -26.27
N LEU A 180 -32.35 21.57 -26.50
CA LEU A 180 -32.84 21.30 -27.84
C LEU A 180 -33.21 22.64 -28.51
N ILE A 181 -32.62 22.87 -29.67
CA ILE A 181 -33.24 23.61 -30.78
C ILE A 181 -33.28 22.64 -31.95
#